data_AF-F2AQB1-F1
#
_entry.id   AF-F2AQB1-F1
#
_cell.length_a   1.000
_cell.length_b   1.000
_cell.length_c   1.000
_cell.angle_alpha   90.00
_cell.angle_beta   90.00
_cell.angle_gamma   90.00
#
_symmetry.space_group_name_H-M   'P 1'
#
loop_
_entity.id
_entity.type
_entity.pdbx_description
1 polymer ?
#
loop_
_entity_poly.entity_id
_entity_poly.type
_entity_poly.pdbx_seq_one_letter_code
_entity_poly.pdbx_strand_id
1 'polypeptide(L)'
;MHSKHQETLAILERILTATRAGKLTWVDDVNDWRKTEVGDDDCNSISYRFRYIEAPPQVGADPYMLELMMPGLNAGFFIGTEGYALLFDIHVVSKGGDPSDAQFAKDFLDRNDL
;
A
#
# COMPACT_ATOMS: atom_id res chain seq x y z
N MET A 1 -19.55 -14.93 -8.46
CA MET A 1 -18.10 -15.19 -8.41
C MET A 1 -17.44 -13.82 -8.34
N HIS A 2 -17.01 -13.36 -7.16
CA HIS A 2 -16.23 -12.11 -7.09
C HIS A 2 -14.84 -12.40 -7.64
N SER A 3 -14.30 -11.48 -8.44
CA SER A 3 -12.93 -11.62 -8.94
C SER A 3 -11.95 -11.47 -7.76
N LYS A 4 -10.90 -12.29 -7.71
CA LYS A 4 -9.81 -12.19 -6.72
C LYS A 4 -9.23 -10.77 -6.60
N HIS A 5 -9.30 -10.00 -7.69
CA HIS A 5 -8.92 -8.59 -7.72
C HIS A 5 -9.86 -7.71 -6.87
N GLN A 6 -11.18 -7.85 -7.02
CA GLN A 6 -12.17 -7.09 -6.25
C GLN A 6 -12.10 -7.43 -4.74
N GLU A 7 -11.84 -8.70 -4.41
CA GLU A 7 -11.63 -9.12 -3.03
C GLU A 7 -10.37 -8.45 -2.43
N THR A 8 -9.30 -8.33 -3.22
CA THR A 8 -8.06 -7.66 -2.79
C THR A 8 -8.30 -6.18 -2.50
N LEU A 9 -9.03 -5.48 -3.38
CA LEU A 9 -9.36 -4.06 -3.18
C LEU A 9 -10.23 -3.85 -1.95
N ALA A 10 -11.26 -4.69 -1.76
CA ALA A 10 -12.11 -4.64 -0.57
C ALA A 10 -11.34 -4.88 0.74
N ILE A 11 -10.30 -5.72 0.71
CA ILE A 11 -9.38 -5.90 1.84
C ILE A 11 -8.58 -4.63 2.11
N LEU A 12 -8.00 -4.01 1.07
CA LEU A 12 -7.26 -2.75 1.22
C LEU A 12 -8.12 -1.62 1.78
N GLU A 13 -9.34 -1.45 1.31
CA GLU A 13 -10.29 -0.45 1.84
C GLU A 13 -10.59 -0.65 3.32
N ARG A 14 -10.73 -1.92 3.75
CA ARG A 14 -10.93 -2.26 5.17
C ARG A 14 -9.71 -1.92 6.00
N ILE A 15 -8.51 -2.22 5.51
CA ILE A 15 -7.25 -1.88 6.19
C ILE A 15 -7.09 -0.36 6.31
N LEU A 16 -7.36 0.38 5.23
CA LEU A 16 -7.34 1.84 5.22
C LEU A 16 -8.34 2.43 6.22
N THR A 17 -9.57 1.93 6.23
CA THR A 17 -10.60 2.36 7.19
C THR A 17 -10.17 2.11 8.63
N ALA A 18 -9.61 0.94 8.93
CA ALA A 18 -9.11 0.60 10.26
C ALA A 18 -7.91 1.49 10.67
N THR A 19 -7.02 1.79 9.73
CA THR A 19 -5.86 2.68 9.93
C THR A 19 -6.31 4.11 10.22
N ARG A 20 -7.25 4.65 9.43
CA ARG A 20 -7.85 5.99 9.66
C ARG A 20 -8.58 6.09 11.00
N ALA A 21 -9.21 5.00 11.43
CA ALA A 21 -9.88 4.93 12.72
C ALA A 21 -8.92 4.74 13.91
N GLY A 22 -7.60 4.66 13.69
CA GLY A 22 -6.61 4.42 14.74
C GLY A 22 -6.69 3.03 15.37
N LYS A 23 -7.32 2.06 14.70
CA LYS A 23 -7.45 0.67 15.18
C LYS A 23 -6.22 -0.17 14.89
N LEU A 24 -5.37 0.28 13.97
CA LEU A 24 -4.12 -0.37 13.60
C LEU A 24 -2.96 0.53 14.02
N THR A 25 -2.05 -0.03 14.80
CA THR A 25 -0.81 0.66 15.20
C THR A 25 0.30 0.16 14.31
N TRP A 26 0.83 1.06 13.48
CA TRP A 26 1.88 0.74 12.53
C TRP A 26 3.26 1.07 13.09
N VAL A 27 4.19 0.13 12.96
CA VAL A 27 5.59 0.28 13.37
C VAL A 27 6.51 -0.04 12.21
N ASP A 28 7.65 0.65 12.17
CA ASP A 28 8.71 0.29 11.24
C ASP A 28 9.36 -1.03 11.67
N ASP A 29 9.70 -1.85 10.69
CA ASP A 29 10.31 -3.16 10.85
C ASP A 29 11.57 -3.27 9.98
N VAL A 30 12.24 -4.43 10.04
CA VAL A 30 13.44 -4.70 9.25
C VAL A 30 13.19 -4.57 7.74
N ASN A 31 14.21 -4.20 6.96
CA ASN A 31 14.16 -4.14 5.49
C ASN A 31 13.04 -3.25 4.91
N ASP A 32 12.83 -2.07 5.51
CA ASP A 32 11.85 -1.06 5.08
C ASP A 32 10.39 -1.53 5.09
N TRP A 33 10.11 -2.62 5.79
CA TRP A 33 8.74 -3.04 6.06
C TRP A 33 8.12 -2.13 7.11
N ARG A 34 6.83 -1.85 6.94
CA ARG A 34 5.98 -1.26 7.96
C ARG A 34 4.89 -2.26 8.29
N LYS A 35 4.73 -2.57 9.58
CA LYS A 35 3.88 -3.67 10.05
C LYS A 35 2.88 -3.22 11.10
N THR A 36 1.78 -3.95 11.20
CA THR A 36 0.81 -3.87 12.29
C THR A 36 0.32 -5.27 12.62
N GLU A 37 0.01 -5.52 13.89
CA GLU A 37 -0.56 -6.78 14.39
C GLU A 37 -2.08 -6.66 14.44
N VAL A 38 -2.78 -7.72 14.03
CA VAL A 38 -4.24 -7.78 14.03
C VAL A 38 -4.71 -8.88 14.98
N GLY A 39 -5.29 -8.46 16.11
CA GLY A 39 -5.69 -9.36 17.18
C GLY A 39 -4.54 -9.66 18.14
N ASP A 40 -4.73 -10.68 18.99
CA ASP A 40 -3.80 -11.02 20.08
C ASP A 40 -2.69 -12.01 19.66
N ASP A 41 -2.60 -12.35 18.37
CA ASP A 41 -1.69 -13.38 17.84
C ASP A 41 -0.68 -12.77 16.86
N ASP A 42 0.61 -12.91 17.14
CA ASP A 42 1.73 -12.39 16.33
C ASP A 42 1.73 -12.93 14.88
N CYS A 43 1.04 -14.05 14.64
CA CYS A 43 0.89 -14.67 13.33
C CYS A 43 -0.07 -13.91 12.39
N ASN A 44 -0.82 -12.93 12.90
CA ASN A 44 -1.79 -12.13 12.14
C ASN A 44 -1.27 -10.71 11.87
N SER A 45 -0.06 -10.60 11.33
CA SER A 45 0.50 -9.31 10.93
C SER A 45 0.10 -8.91 9.51
N ILE A 46 -0.09 -7.61 9.30
CA ILE A 46 -0.18 -6.97 7.99
C ILE A 46 1.07 -6.14 7.82
N SER A 47 1.80 -6.35 6.72
CA SER A 47 3.04 -5.65 6.42
C SER A 47 2.99 -5.08 5.01
N TYR A 48 3.54 -3.90 4.81
CA TYR A 48 3.74 -3.35 3.47
C TYR A 48 5.10 -2.65 3.34
N ARG A 49 5.58 -2.48 2.11
CA ARG A 49 6.79 -1.70 1.81
C ARG A 49 6.76 -1.10 0.41
N PHE A 50 7.61 -0.10 0.18
CA PHE A 50 7.99 0.31 -1.16
C PHE A 50 9.08 -0.62 -1.69
N ARG A 51 8.97 -1.00 -2.95
CA ARG A 51 9.99 -1.79 -3.64
C ARG A 51 10.32 -1.12 -4.95
N TYR A 52 11.62 -0.98 -5.20
CA TYR A 52 12.16 -0.64 -6.50
C TYR A 52 12.54 -1.94 -7.22
N ILE A 53 12.01 -2.15 -8.43
CA ILE A 53 12.39 -3.26 -9.29
C ILE A 53 13.39 -2.71 -10.31
N GLU A 54 14.65 -3.11 -10.18
CA GLU A 54 15.66 -2.89 -11.20
C GLU A 54 15.39 -3.82 -12.40
N ALA A 55 14.51 -3.39 -13.30
CA ALA A 55 14.29 -4.03 -14.58
C ALA A 55 14.97 -3.20 -15.69
N PRO A 56 15.46 -3.83 -16.78
CA PRO A 56 15.87 -3.10 -17.97
C PRO A 56 14.69 -2.22 -18.42
N PRO A 57 14.90 -0.94 -18.77
CA PRO A 57 13.81 -0.02 -19.07
C PRO A 57 13.00 -0.55 -20.25
N GLN A 58 11.91 -1.26 -19.96
CA GLN A 58 10.83 -1.46 -20.90
C GLN A 58 10.12 -0.12 -20.93
N VAL A 59 10.25 0.58 -22.06
CA VAL A 59 9.80 1.96 -22.26
C VAL A 59 8.41 2.18 -21.65
N GLY A 60 8.33 2.99 -20.59
CA GLY A 60 7.07 3.46 -19.99
C GLY A 60 6.59 2.77 -18.72
N ALA A 61 7.28 1.74 -18.19
CA ALA A 61 6.94 1.14 -16.90
C ALA A 61 7.70 1.82 -15.75
N ASP A 62 6.97 2.36 -14.76
CA ASP A 62 7.56 2.90 -13.55
C ASP A 62 8.11 1.74 -12.67
N PRO A 63 9.40 1.77 -12.27
CA PRO A 63 10.03 0.69 -11.49
C PRO A 63 9.58 0.64 -10.02
N TYR A 64 8.78 1.60 -9.55
CA TYR A 64 8.27 1.63 -8.18
C TYR A 64 6.97 0.83 -8.03
N MET A 65 6.93 0.00 -6.99
CA MET A 65 5.74 -0.71 -6.57
C MET A 65 5.56 -0.67 -5.05
N LEU A 66 4.33 -0.87 -4.60
CA LEU A 66 4.01 -1.18 -3.22
C LEU A 66 3.70 -2.67 -3.09
N GLU A 67 4.28 -3.31 -2.07
CA GLU A 67 4.08 -4.72 -1.76
C GLU A 67 3.31 -4.83 -0.43
N LEU A 68 2.29 -5.69 -0.39
CA LEU A 68 1.50 -6.03 0.79
C LEU A 68 1.65 -7.53 1.09
N MET A 69 1.89 -7.84 2.36
CA MET A 69 1.92 -9.20 2.89
C MET A 69 1.01 -9.31 4.11
N MET A 70 0.11 -10.29 4.10
CA MET A 70 -0.66 -10.71 5.27
C MET A 70 -1.04 -12.20 5.12
N PRO A 71 -1.47 -12.90 6.18
CA PRO A 71 -1.96 -14.26 6.06
C PRO A 71 -3.04 -14.40 4.98
N GLY A 72 -2.78 -15.26 3.99
CA GLY A 72 -3.71 -15.52 2.88
C GLY A 72 -3.66 -14.52 1.72
N LEU A 73 -2.88 -13.43 1.80
CA LEU A 73 -2.74 -12.44 0.72
C LEU A 73 -1.31 -11.92 0.60
N ASN A 74 -0.71 -12.12 -0.56
CA ASN A 74 0.50 -11.44 -1.01
C ASN A 74 0.18 -10.74 -2.33
N ALA A 75 0.32 -9.42 -2.36
CA ALA A 75 -0.05 -8.60 -3.50
C ALA A 75 0.99 -7.49 -3.75
N GLY A 76 1.24 -7.24 -5.03
CA GLY A 76 2.09 -6.16 -5.51
C GLY A 76 1.30 -5.22 -6.40
N PHE A 77 1.46 -3.91 -6.19
CA PHE A 77 0.73 -2.88 -6.91
C PHE A 77 1.71 -1.90 -7.54
N PHE A 78 1.58 -1.70 -8.85
CA PHE A 78 2.35 -0.70 -9.58
C PHE A 78 1.64 0.66 -9.52
N ILE A 79 2.42 1.72 -9.68
CA ILE A 79 1.91 3.08 -9.80
C ILE A 79 0.82 3.15 -10.87
N GLY A 80 -0.24 3.93 -10.59
CA GLY A 80 -1.40 4.09 -11.47
C GLY A 80 -2.48 3.03 -11.31
N THR A 81 -2.27 2.00 -10.49
CA THR A 81 -3.32 1.03 -10.14
C THR A 81 -4.12 1.47 -8.91
N GLU A 82 -5.39 1.09 -8.84
CA GLU A 82 -6.26 1.38 -7.70
C GLU A 82 -5.71 0.78 -6.39
N GLY A 83 -5.16 -0.43 -6.45
CA GLY A 83 -4.52 -1.05 -5.28
C GLY A 83 -3.27 -0.30 -4.80
N TYR A 84 -2.53 0.35 -5.70
CA TYR A 84 -1.42 1.23 -5.31
C TYR A 84 -1.93 2.46 -4.59
N ALA A 85 -2.97 3.12 -5.12
CA ALA A 85 -3.55 4.31 -4.50
C ALA A 85 -4.04 4.01 -3.07
N LEU A 86 -4.79 2.93 -2.89
CA LEU A 86 -5.28 2.51 -1.56
C LEU A 86 -4.13 2.18 -0.58
N LEU A 87 -3.09 1.48 -1.05
CA LEU A 87 -1.96 1.13 -0.19
C LEU A 87 -1.05 2.33 0.11
N PHE A 88 -0.97 3.29 -0.81
CA PHE A 88 -0.30 4.56 -0.57
C PHE A 88 -1.04 5.41 0.46
N ASP A 89 -2.37 5.44 0.41
CA ASP A 89 -3.20 6.09 1.44
C ASP A 89 -2.98 5.45 2.82
N ILE A 90 -2.92 4.12 2.89
CA ILE A 90 -2.54 3.41 4.12
C ILE A 90 -1.17 3.90 4.59
N HIS A 91 -0.21 4.03 3.67
CA HIS A 91 1.12 4.54 3.99
C HIS A 91 1.09 5.93 4.61
N VAL A 92 0.41 6.88 3.98
CA VAL A 92 0.31 8.26 4.45
C VAL A 92 -0.32 8.31 5.84
N VAL A 93 -1.48 7.66 6.03
CA VAL A 93 -2.20 7.67 7.31
C VAL A 93 -1.38 6.98 8.40
N SER A 94 -0.72 5.85 8.08
CA SER A 94 0.10 5.12 9.06
C SER A 94 1.24 5.95 9.64
N LYS A 95 1.71 6.97 8.90
CA LYS A 95 2.76 7.91 9.31
C LYS A 95 2.20 9.16 9.99
N GLY A 96 0.88 9.24 10.19
CA GLY A 96 0.22 10.42 10.75
C GLY A 96 -0.02 11.54 9.74
N GLY A 97 0.08 11.25 8.44
CA GLY A 97 -0.26 12.20 7.38
C GLY A 97 -1.75 12.21 7.04
N ASP A 98 -2.20 13.25 6.35
CA ASP A 98 -3.54 13.34 5.78
C ASP A 98 -3.51 12.88 4.31
N PRO A 99 -4.24 11.81 3.95
CA PRO A 99 -4.28 11.27 2.59
C PRO A 99 -5.12 12.13 1.61
N SER A 100 -5.48 13.38 1.95
CA SER A 100 -6.31 14.24 1.10
C SER A 100 -5.94 14.08 -0.38
N ASP A 101 -6.96 13.67 -1.14
CA ASP A 101 -7.02 13.02 -2.47
C ASP A 101 -6.19 13.66 -3.60
N ALA A 102 -5.48 14.75 -3.31
CA ALA A 102 -4.69 15.53 -4.24
C ALA A 102 -3.17 15.35 -4.11
N GLN A 103 -2.64 14.84 -2.99
CA GLN A 103 -1.17 14.78 -2.85
C GLN A 103 -0.55 13.75 -3.80
N PHE A 104 -1.17 12.58 -3.99
CA PHE A 104 -0.69 11.58 -4.96
C PHE A 104 -0.85 12.04 -6.41
N ALA A 105 -2.03 12.56 -6.81
CA ALA A 105 -2.23 13.06 -8.17
C ALA A 105 -1.26 14.20 -8.49
N LYS A 106 -1.03 15.09 -7.52
CA LYS A 106 -0.07 16.19 -7.63
C LYS A 106 1.37 15.68 -7.70
N ASP A 107 1.79 14.76 -6.83
CA ASP A 107 3.14 14.18 -6.87
C ASP A 107 3.40 13.36 -8.14
N PHE A 108 2.38 12.69 -8.68
CA PHE A 108 2.47 11.93 -9.93
C PHE A 108 2.58 12.87 -11.15
N LEU A 109 1.74 13.90 -11.22
CA LEU A 109 1.79 14.91 -12.29
C LEU A 109 3.10 15.71 -12.24
N ASP A 110 3.50 16.19 -11.05
CA ASP A 110 4.73 16.95 -10.84
C ASP A 110 5.99 16.14 -11.19
N ARG A 111 5.99 14.81 -11.04
CA ARG A 111 7.13 13.93 -11.40
C ARG A 111 7.18 13.55 -12.88
N ASN A 112 6.08 13.65 -13.60
CA ASN A 112 5.97 13.23 -15.00
C ASN A 112 5.86 14.40 -15.99
N ASP A 113 6.01 15.65 -15.53
CA ASP A 113 5.93 16.86 -16.37
C ASP A 113 4.60 16.95 -17.15
N LEU A 114 3.49 16.57 -16.49
CA LEU A 114 2.12 16.57 -17.03
C LEU A 114 1.23 17.62 -16.36
#